data_AF-A0A922HPJ1-F1
#
_entry.id   AF-A0A922HPJ1-F1
#
_cell.length_a   1.000
_cell.length_b   1.000
_cell.length_c   1.000
_cell.angle_alpha   90.00
_cell.angle_beta   90.00
_cell.angle_gamma   90.00
#
_symmetry.space_group_name_H-M   'P 1'
#
loop_
_entity.id
_entity.type
_entity.pdbx_description
1 polymer ?
#
loop_
_entity_poly.entity_id
_entity_poly.type
_entity_poly.pdbx_seq_one_letter_code
_entity_poly.pdbx_strand_id
1 'polypeptide(L)'
;MHIQILDLPIQVPPVTPGTNQKMSQASFASWEKERDEFNIPKDPQLCSESDVNHWLLWAIKEFNLDGFDAQSFLMTGKMICEMGKEMFLAQTPPYVGDILWEHLDRLLRESSSSSSIPP
;
A
#
# COMPACT_ATOMS: atom_id res chain seq x y z
N MET A 1 -10.48 31.30 -35.34
CA MET A 1 -11.04 30.04 -34.84
C MET A 1 -10.14 28.91 -35.30
N HIS A 2 -9.30 28.35 -34.43
CA HIS A 2 -8.89 26.95 -34.54
C HIS A 2 -8.32 26.50 -33.18
N ILE A 3 -9.18 25.81 -32.46
CA ILE A 3 -8.94 24.83 -31.39
C ILE A 3 -7.51 24.25 -31.34
N GLN A 4 -6.82 24.46 -30.22
CA GLN A 4 -5.66 23.64 -29.85
C GLN A 4 -6.14 22.28 -29.34
N ILE A 5 -5.43 21.27 -29.83
CA ILE A 5 -5.68 19.84 -29.81
C ILE A 5 -5.38 19.23 -28.43
N LEU A 6 -6.13 18.16 -28.11
CA LEU A 6 -6.06 17.30 -26.92
C LEU A 6 -4.64 17.06 -26.37
N ASP A 7 -4.40 17.45 -25.12
CA ASP A 7 -3.41 16.79 -24.26
C ASP A 7 -4.15 15.73 -23.43
N LEU A 8 -4.26 14.53 -24.02
CA LEU A 8 -4.67 13.32 -23.32
C LEU A 8 -3.56 12.93 -22.34
N PRO A 9 -3.81 12.82 -21.03
CA PRO A 9 -2.87 12.16 -20.16
C PRO A 9 -3.04 10.64 -20.27
N ILE A 10 -1.99 9.91 -19.90
CA ILE A 10 -1.95 8.46 -19.60
C ILE A 10 -1.44 7.60 -20.77
N GLN A 11 -0.12 7.56 -20.90
CA GLN A 11 0.57 6.42 -21.50
C GLN A 11 0.57 5.26 -20.50
N VAL A 12 -0.23 4.22 -20.74
CA VAL A 12 -0.02 2.90 -20.12
C VAL A 12 0.89 2.06 -21.03
N PRO A 13 2.08 1.62 -20.59
CA PRO A 13 2.88 0.68 -21.36
C PRO A 13 2.27 -0.74 -21.33
N PRO A 14 2.48 -1.56 -22.37
CA PRO A 14 1.83 -2.87 -22.52
C PRO A 14 2.36 -3.90 -21.50
N VAL A 15 1.44 -4.58 -20.82
CA VAL A 15 1.72 -5.68 -19.88
C VAL A 15 2.18 -6.92 -20.65
N THR A 16 3.49 -7.16 -20.70
CA THR A 16 4.12 -8.39 -21.25
C THR A 16 4.25 -9.51 -20.21
N PRO A 17 4.26 -10.80 -20.63
CA PRO A 17 4.02 -11.98 -19.82
C PRO A 17 5.22 -12.30 -18.92
N GLY A 18 4.97 -12.13 -17.63
CA GLY A 18 5.88 -12.38 -16.52
C GLY A 18 5.02 -12.27 -15.26
N THR A 19 3.99 -13.12 -15.21
CA THR A 19 2.73 -12.93 -14.46
C THR A 19 2.89 -12.95 -12.93
N ASN A 20 4.10 -13.16 -12.40
CA ASN A 20 4.30 -13.41 -10.97
C ASN A 20 5.00 -12.23 -10.24
N GLN A 21 5.71 -11.35 -10.96
CA GLN A 21 6.48 -10.25 -10.34
C GLN A 21 5.85 -8.86 -10.55
N LYS A 22 4.97 -8.72 -11.56
CA LYS A 22 4.26 -7.46 -11.85
C LYS A 22 2.98 -7.24 -11.04
N MET A 23 2.45 -8.27 -10.37
CA MET A 23 1.26 -8.13 -9.53
C MET A 23 1.53 -7.23 -8.32
N SER A 24 2.68 -7.38 -7.65
CA SER A 24 3.01 -6.58 -6.46
C SER A 24 3.13 -5.09 -6.75
N GLN A 25 3.77 -4.71 -7.87
CA GLN A 25 4.01 -3.31 -8.21
C GLN A 25 2.74 -2.58 -8.65
N ALA A 26 1.87 -3.23 -9.43
CA ALA A 26 0.61 -2.67 -9.88
C ALA A 26 -0.36 -2.48 -8.72
N SER A 27 -0.42 -3.44 -7.80
CA SER A 27 -1.24 -3.33 -6.60
C SER A 27 -0.75 -2.16 -5.74
N PHE A 28 0.55 -2.00 -5.46
CA PHE A 28 1.00 -0.85 -4.65
C PHE A 28 0.63 0.52 -5.26
N ALA A 29 0.62 0.67 -6.58
CA ALA A 29 0.13 1.90 -7.22
C ALA A 29 -1.40 2.09 -7.08
N SER A 30 -2.16 0.99 -7.01
CA SER A 30 -3.60 0.99 -6.72
C SER A 30 -3.87 1.53 -5.32
N TRP A 31 -3.07 1.11 -4.32
CA TRP A 31 -3.16 1.63 -2.95
C TRP A 31 -2.92 3.15 -2.86
N GLU A 32 -1.98 3.69 -3.64
CA GLU A 32 -1.71 5.13 -3.61
C GLU A 32 -2.92 5.96 -4.03
N LYS A 33 -3.74 5.45 -4.97
CA LYS A 33 -5.02 6.07 -5.34
C LYS A 33 -6.07 5.94 -4.24
N GLU A 34 -6.22 4.75 -3.68
CA GLU A 34 -7.20 4.47 -2.63
C GLU A 34 -6.89 5.34 -1.38
N ARG A 35 -5.62 5.46 -1.03
CA ARG A 35 -5.14 6.37 0.02
C ARG A 35 -5.52 7.84 -0.22
N ASP A 36 -5.36 8.33 -1.44
CA ASP A 36 -5.70 9.72 -1.79
C ASP A 36 -7.22 9.96 -1.68
N GLU A 37 -8.02 9.03 -2.18
CA GLU A 37 -9.48 9.07 -2.11
C GLU A 37 -9.99 9.06 -0.66
N PHE A 38 -9.38 8.23 0.19
CA PHE A 38 -9.75 8.09 1.61
C PHE A 38 -8.98 9.03 2.55
N ASN A 39 -8.11 9.90 2.04
CA ASN A 39 -7.25 10.80 2.83
C ASN A 39 -6.39 10.07 3.89
N ILE A 40 -5.94 8.87 3.59
CA ILE A 40 -5.11 8.07 4.49
C ILE A 40 -3.72 8.71 4.59
N PRO A 41 -3.14 8.89 5.79
CA PRO A 41 -1.83 9.50 5.93
C PRO A 41 -0.74 8.69 5.22
N LYS A 42 0.24 9.39 4.64
CA LYS A 42 1.42 8.75 4.03
C LYS A 42 2.32 8.09 5.07
N ASP A 43 2.25 8.59 6.29
CA ASP A 43 3.00 8.07 7.42
C ASP A 43 2.22 6.92 8.07
N PRO A 44 2.76 5.69 8.03
CA PRO A 44 2.08 4.53 8.59
C PRO A 44 1.98 4.59 10.12
N GLN A 45 2.74 5.43 10.84
CA GLN A 45 2.55 5.64 12.28
C GLN A 45 1.34 6.53 12.59
N LEU A 46 0.98 7.41 11.64
CA LEU A 46 -0.20 8.29 11.73
C LEU A 46 -1.49 7.59 11.28
N CYS A 47 -1.41 6.41 10.67
CA CYS A 47 -2.59 5.63 10.31
C CYS A 47 -3.42 5.30 11.56
N SER A 48 -4.70 5.64 11.50
CA SER A 48 -5.70 5.22 12.48
C SER A 48 -6.05 3.75 12.27
N GLU A 49 -6.75 3.16 13.24
CA GLU A 49 -7.26 1.79 13.12
C GLU A 49 -8.10 1.58 11.84
N SER A 50 -8.93 2.56 11.48
CA SER A 50 -9.71 2.52 10.24
C SER A 50 -8.85 2.54 8.98
N ASP A 51 -7.75 3.30 8.98
CA ASP A 51 -6.82 3.41 7.85
C ASP A 51 -6.05 2.10 7.66
N VAL A 52 -5.58 1.52 8.76
CA VAL A 52 -4.94 0.20 8.77
C VAL A 52 -5.89 -0.87 8.26
N ASN A 53 -7.13 -0.87 8.74
CA ASN A 53 -8.14 -1.80 8.26
C ASN A 53 -8.42 -1.61 6.77
N HIS A 54 -8.47 -0.37 6.28
CA HIS A 54 -8.65 -0.08 4.86
C HIS A 54 -7.49 -0.60 4.02
N TRP A 55 -6.26 -0.41 4.50
CA TRP A 55 -5.04 -0.97 3.89
C TRP A 55 -5.07 -2.48 3.78
N LEU A 56 -5.51 -3.15 4.84
CA LEU A 56 -5.62 -4.60 4.86
C LEU A 56 -6.74 -5.10 3.96
N LEU A 57 -7.91 -4.46 3.96
CA LEU A 57 -9.03 -4.80 3.06
C LEU A 57 -8.64 -4.65 1.59
N TRP A 58 -7.95 -3.55 1.26
CA TRP A 58 -7.38 -3.33 -0.07
C TRP A 58 -6.41 -4.45 -0.44
N ALA A 59 -5.48 -4.79 0.45
CA ALA A 59 -4.52 -5.86 0.21
C ALA A 59 -5.18 -7.24 0.07
N ILE A 60 -6.22 -7.54 0.87
CA ILE A 60 -6.98 -8.79 0.77
C ILE A 60 -7.63 -8.91 -0.60
N LYS A 61 -8.28 -7.83 -1.05
CA LYS A 61 -8.96 -7.79 -2.35
C LYS A 61 -7.99 -7.90 -3.52
N GLU A 62 -6.84 -7.22 -3.43
CA GLU A 62 -5.85 -7.17 -4.51
C GLU A 62 -4.99 -8.42 -4.62
N PHE A 63 -4.53 -8.95 -3.49
CA PHE A 63 -3.70 -10.16 -3.46
C PHE A 63 -4.52 -11.45 -3.34
N ASN A 64 -5.85 -11.32 -3.32
CA ASN A 64 -6.80 -12.43 -3.16
C ASN A 64 -6.48 -13.28 -1.91
N LEU A 65 -6.35 -12.60 -0.77
CA LEU A 65 -5.97 -13.19 0.52
C LEU A 65 -7.18 -13.87 1.16
N ASP A 66 -7.63 -14.97 0.55
CA ASP A 66 -8.76 -15.74 1.04
C ASP A 66 -8.43 -16.30 2.44
N GLY A 67 -9.12 -15.79 3.47
CA GLY A 67 -8.94 -16.20 4.87
C GLY A 67 -8.14 -15.24 5.76
N PHE A 68 -7.68 -14.10 5.26
CA PHE A 68 -7.14 -13.04 6.11
C PHE A 68 -8.24 -12.02 6.42
N ASP A 69 -8.56 -11.85 7.71
CA ASP A 69 -9.60 -10.95 8.15
C ASP A 69 -8.98 -9.63 8.64
N ALA A 70 -9.23 -8.54 7.92
CA ALA A 70 -8.73 -7.21 8.27
C ALA A 70 -9.26 -6.73 9.63
N GLN A 71 -10.46 -7.16 10.04
CA GLN A 71 -11.03 -6.83 11.34
C GLN A 71 -10.33 -7.58 12.48
N SER A 72 -9.64 -8.69 12.20
CA SER A 72 -8.77 -9.33 13.20
C SER A 72 -7.53 -8.51 13.51
N PHE A 73 -7.17 -7.56 12.65
CA PHE A 73 -6.01 -6.68 12.79
C PHE A 73 -6.45 -5.27 13.25
N LEU A 74 -7.11 -5.22 14.40
CA LEU A 74 -7.51 -3.98 15.08
C LEU A 74 -6.31 -3.30 15.74
N MET A 75 -5.42 -2.77 14.92
CA MET A 75 -4.17 -2.18 15.38
C MET A 75 -4.00 -0.81 14.76
N THR A 76 -3.54 0.16 15.55
CA THR A 76 -3.20 1.48 15.02
C THR A 76 -1.89 1.40 14.25
N GLY A 77 -1.69 2.33 13.32
CA GLY A 77 -0.46 2.45 12.56
C GLY A 77 0.79 2.54 13.44
N LYS A 78 0.67 3.23 14.57
CA LYS A 78 1.69 3.28 15.61
C LYS A 78 2.03 1.89 16.17
N MET A 79 1.02 1.11 16.55
CA MET A 79 1.24 -0.25 17.08
C MET A 79 1.86 -1.17 16.03
N ILE A 80 1.44 -1.07 14.77
CA ILE A 80 2.04 -1.84 13.67
C ILE A 80 3.52 -1.48 13.49
N CYS A 81 3.85 -0.19 13.57
CA CYS A 81 5.24 0.26 13.50
C CYS A 81 6.07 -0.18 14.72
N GLU A 82 5.50 -0.14 15.93
CA GLU A 82 6.17 -0.58 17.16
C GLU A 82 6.38 -2.09 17.21
N MET A 83 5.45 -2.85 16.63
CA MET A 83 5.46 -4.31 16.61
C MET A 83 6.63 -4.89 15.81
N GLY A 84 6.99 -4.27 14.68
CA GLY A 84 8.08 -4.70 13.82
C GLY A 84 7.78 -5.96 13.00
N LYS A 85 8.72 -6.32 12.11
CA LYS A 85 8.55 -7.37 11.09
C LYS A 85 8.15 -8.71 11.70
N GLU A 86 8.91 -9.14 12.70
CA GLU A 86 8.78 -10.50 13.26
C GLU A 86 7.40 -10.74 13.86
N MET A 87 6.89 -9.76 14.61
CA MET A 87 5.59 -9.86 15.27
C MET A 87 4.42 -9.65 14.29
N PHE A 88 4.61 -8.79 13.27
CA PHE A 88 3.63 -8.63 12.20
C PHE A 88 3.49 -9.93 11.40
N LEU A 89 4.61 -10.51 10.96
CA LEU A 89 4.65 -11.80 10.27
C LEU A 89 4.11 -12.95 11.12
N ALA A 90 4.24 -12.88 12.45
CA ALA A 90 3.68 -13.89 13.34
C ALA A 90 2.15 -13.84 13.46
N GLN A 91 1.53 -12.67 13.27
CA GLN A 91 0.06 -12.52 13.29
C GLN A 91 -0.60 -12.81 11.94
N THR A 92 0.13 -12.62 10.85
CA THR A 92 -0.35 -12.86 9.49
C THR A 92 0.06 -14.24 8.98
N PRO A 93 -0.70 -14.87 8.06
CA PRO A 93 -0.26 -16.10 7.43
C PRO A 93 1.07 -15.95 6.68
N PRO A 94 1.90 -17.01 6.57
CA PRO A 94 3.08 -17.01 5.71
C PRO A 94 2.66 -16.71 4.27
N TYR A 95 3.47 -15.96 3.51
CA TYR A 95 3.15 -15.33 2.22
C TYR A 95 2.36 -14.01 2.33
N VAL A 96 1.29 -13.96 3.12
CA VAL A 96 0.47 -12.75 3.30
C VAL A 96 1.25 -11.67 4.07
N GLY A 97 1.88 -12.09 5.17
CA GLY A 97 2.70 -11.23 5.99
C GLY A 97 3.83 -10.58 5.22
N ASP A 98 4.51 -11.34 4.35
CA ASP A 98 5.64 -10.82 3.57
C ASP A 98 5.18 -9.70 2.62
N ILE A 99 4.07 -9.88 1.90
CA ILE A 99 3.53 -8.88 0.96
C ILE A 99 3.11 -7.60 1.71
N LEU A 100 2.36 -7.76 2.79
CA LEU A 100 1.91 -6.64 3.61
C LEU A 100 3.09 -5.91 4.25
N TRP A 101 4.05 -6.66 4.80
CA TRP A 101 5.25 -6.07 5.41
C TRP A 101 6.09 -5.32 4.39
N GLU A 102 6.28 -5.85 3.17
CA GLU A 102 6.99 -5.17 2.09
C GLU A 102 6.36 -3.81 1.77
N HIS A 103 5.02 -3.75 1.73
CA HIS A 103 4.30 -2.50 1.51
C HIS A 103 4.46 -1.53 2.69
N LEU A 104 4.29 -2.03 3.91
CA LEU A 104 4.46 -1.22 5.12
C LEU A 104 5.88 -0.65 5.24
N ASP A 105 6.91 -1.47 5.00
CA ASP A 105 8.32 -1.08 5.02
C ASP A 105 8.61 -0.02 3.95
N ARG A 106 8.02 -0.14 2.75
CA ARG A 106 8.08 0.92 1.74
C ARG A 106 7.47 2.23 2.24
N LEU A 107 6.28 2.19 2.85
CA LEU A 107 5.61 3.39 3.40
C LEU A 107 6.44 4.03 4.53
N LEU A 108 7.06 3.21 5.39
CA LEU A 108 7.97 3.66 6.45
C LEU A 108 9.24 4.34 5.88
N ARG A 109 9.78 3.81 4.79
CA ARG A 109 10.93 4.44 4.10
C ARG A 109 10.55 5.74 3.41
N GLU A 110 9.39 5.81 2.77
CA GLU A 110 8.92 7.04 2.09
C GLU A 110 8.60 8.16 3.09
N SER A 111 8.02 7.82 4.24
CA SER A 111 7.75 8.78 5.33
C SER A 111 9.03 9.31 5.97
N SER A 112 10.01 8.44 6.26
CA SER A 112 11.32 8.86 6.80
C SER A 112 12.18 9.61 5.78
N SER A 113 12.06 9.31 4.48
CA SER A 113 12.81 10.01 3.42
C SER A 113 12.21 11.38 3.07
N SER A 114 10.93 11.61 3.34
CA SER A 114 10.27 12.91 3.11
C SER A 114 10.76 14.01 4.05
N SER A 115 11.60 13.70 5.05
CA SER A 115 12.27 14.69 5.91
C SER A 115 13.57 15.27 5.33
N SER A 116 14.02 14.82 4.15
CA SER A 116 15.23 15.34 3.49
C SER A 116 14.91 15.87 2.09
N ILE A 117 14.30 17.05 2.02
CA ILE A 117 14.51 17.94 0.87
C ILE A 117 15.75 18.78 1.21
N PRO A 118 16.94 18.50 0.67
CA PRO A 118 18.05 19.45 0.73
C PRO A 118 17.73 20.69 -0.15
N PRO A 119 18.27 21.87 0.19
CA PRO A 119 17.99 23.15 -0.48
C PRO A 119 18.45 23.23 -1.93
#